data_AF-A0A7S2U2L9-F1
#
_entry.id   AF-A0A7S2U2L9-F1
#
_cell.length_a   1.000
_cell.length_b   1.000
_cell.length_c   1.000
_cell.angle_alpha   90.00
_cell.angle_beta   90.00
_cell.angle_gamma   90.00
#
_symmetry.space_group_name_H-M   'P 1'
#
loop_
_entity.id
_entity.type
_entity.pdbx_description
1 polymer ?
#
loop_
_entity_poly.entity_id
_entity_poly.type
_entity_poly.pdbx_seq_one_letter_code
_entity_poly.pdbx_strand_id
1 'polypeptide(L)'
;CVWQMTRQFPTAFEFNSHLLLTIAQHAYSMRFATFLHDCEKHRKEAKVHERCVSLWTFLKNCDAYKLGHFTNPFYNKQRDEVIFVAWDNTHVTVWADYWLQHCCSSAQLQLVKDRMPPCTVSKNQLPTHPSNARVIGRIGH
;
A
#
# COMPACT_ATOMS: atom_id res chain seq x y z
N CYS A 1 -1.63 -4.58 -3.64
CA CYS A 1 -0.44 -5.37 -3.24
C CYS A 1 0.26 -4.78 -2.01
N VAL A 2 0.65 -3.49 -2.02
CA VAL A 2 1.41 -2.85 -0.92
C VAL A 2 0.80 -3.09 0.47
N TRP A 3 -0.52 -2.94 0.62
CA TRP A 3 -1.20 -3.23 1.89
C TRP A 3 -1.03 -4.67 2.39
N GLN A 4 -0.94 -5.66 1.47
CA GLN A 4 -0.67 -7.05 1.87
C GLN A 4 0.76 -7.18 2.43
N MET A 5 1.72 -6.48 1.81
CA MET A 5 3.12 -6.50 2.27
C MET A 5 3.25 -5.84 3.64
N THR A 6 2.55 -4.73 3.89
CA THR A 6 2.54 -4.06 5.19
C THR A 6 1.90 -4.92 6.28
N ARG A 7 0.98 -5.83 5.93
CA ARG A 7 0.41 -6.81 6.87
C ARG A 7 1.39 -7.92 7.21
N GLN A 8 2.03 -8.51 6.20
CA GLN A 8 3.01 -9.59 6.40
C GLN A 8 4.26 -9.09 7.16
N PHE A 9 4.63 -7.82 6.95
CA PHE A 9 5.82 -7.20 7.56
C PHE A 9 5.47 -5.87 8.24
N PRO A 10 4.93 -5.92 9.48
CA PRO A 10 4.43 -4.72 10.17
C PRO A 10 5.52 -3.72 10.57
N THR A 11 6.79 -4.10 10.58
CA THR A 11 7.91 -3.21 10.96
C THR A 11 8.70 -2.67 9.77
N ALA A 12 8.37 -3.09 8.56
CA ALA A 12 9.21 -2.83 7.38
C ALA A 12 8.92 -1.51 6.67
N PHE A 13 7.72 -0.97 6.85
CA PHE A 13 7.27 0.23 6.14
C PHE A 13 7.12 1.39 7.11
N GLU A 14 7.62 2.56 6.69
CA GLU A 14 7.49 3.81 7.44
C GLU A 14 6.05 4.31 7.47
N PHE A 15 5.29 4.07 6.39
CA PHE A 15 3.91 4.50 6.27
C PHE A 15 2.94 3.44 6.77
N ASN A 16 1.75 3.88 7.19
CA ASN A 16 0.68 3.00 7.64
C ASN A 16 -0.43 2.81 6.60
N SER A 17 -1.44 1.99 6.96
CA SER A 17 -2.60 1.73 6.10
C SER A 17 -3.46 2.97 5.85
N HIS A 18 -3.49 3.95 6.76
CA HIS A 18 -4.22 5.20 6.57
C HIS A 18 -3.65 6.00 5.40
N LEU A 19 -2.32 6.06 5.24
CA LEU A 19 -1.71 6.77 4.12
C LEU A 19 -2.15 6.14 2.78
N LEU A 20 -2.11 4.81 2.72
CA LEU A 20 -2.53 4.07 1.53
C LEU A 20 -4.01 4.30 1.21
N LEU A 21 -4.87 4.33 2.23
CA LEU A 21 -6.30 4.61 2.07
C LEU A 21 -6.52 6.03 1.53
N THR A 22 -5.84 7.03 2.09
CA THR A 22 -5.93 8.42 1.64
C THR A 22 -5.44 8.60 0.21
N ILE A 23 -4.34 7.94 -0.18
CA ILE A 23 -3.85 7.94 -1.57
C ILE A 23 -4.90 7.33 -2.49
N ALA A 24 -5.48 6.18 -2.12
CA ALA A 24 -6.47 5.49 -2.95
C ALA A 24 -7.77 6.29 -3.10
N GLN A 25 -8.20 7.01 -2.07
CA GLN A 25 -9.35 7.93 -2.14
C GLN A 25 -9.06 9.11 -3.08
N HIS A 26 -7.87 9.72 -2.96
CA HIS A 26 -7.49 10.87 -3.79
C HIS A 26 -7.03 10.54 -5.20
N ALA A 27 -6.80 9.25 -5.51
CA ALA A 27 -6.60 8.79 -6.88
C ALA A 27 -7.83 9.05 -7.75
N TYR A 28 -9.03 8.88 -7.19
CA TYR A 28 -10.29 9.04 -7.92
C TYR A 28 -11.03 10.33 -7.59
N SER A 29 -10.65 11.04 -6.54
CA SER A 29 -11.35 12.27 -6.14
C SER A 29 -11.14 13.45 -7.09
N MET A 30 -10.21 13.36 -8.07
CA MET A 30 -9.82 14.41 -9.03
C MET A 30 -9.42 15.76 -8.40
N ARG A 31 -9.29 15.81 -7.07
CA ARG A 31 -8.98 17.03 -6.30
C ARG A 31 -7.54 17.49 -6.52
N PHE A 32 -6.65 16.52 -6.76
CA PHE A 32 -5.23 16.77 -6.94
C PHE A 32 -4.80 16.30 -8.32
N ALA A 33 -3.91 17.09 -8.89
CA ALA A 33 -3.30 16.83 -10.18
C ALA A 33 -2.31 15.67 -10.20
N THR A 34 -1.97 15.11 -9.04
CA THR A 34 -0.95 14.06 -8.89
C THR A 34 -1.20 12.86 -9.80
N PHE A 35 -2.48 12.48 -9.95
CA PHE A 35 -2.92 11.31 -10.71
C PHE A 35 -3.71 11.67 -11.97
N LEU A 36 -3.74 12.95 -12.36
CA LEU A 36 -4.45 13.42 -13.54
C LEU A 36 -3.60 13.23 -14.80
N HIS A 37 -4.27 12.92 -15.91
CA HIS A 37 -3.73 12.64 -17.24
C HIS A 37 -2.98 11.29 -17.36
N ASP A 38 -3.02 10.73 -18.56
CA ASP A 38 -2.49 9.40 -18.85
C ASP A 38 -0.97 9.37 -19.11
N CYS A 39 -0.37 10.53 -19.41
CA CYS A 39 1.06 10.63 -19.69
C CYS A 39 1.66 11.97 -19.25
N GLU A 40 2.98 12.00 -19.08
CA GLU A 40 3.72 13.19 -18.66
C GLU A 40 3.63 14.33 -19.70
N LYS A 41 3.55 13.98 -21.00
CA LYS A 41 3.42 14.96 -22.09
C LYS A 41 2.17 15.83 -21.91
N HIS A 42 1.00 15.20 -21.73
CA HIS A 42 -0.25 15.92 -21.51
C HIS A 42 -0.21 16.77 -20.23
N ARG A 43 0.46 16.30 -19.17
CA ARG A 43 0.63 17.08 -17.93
C ARG A 43 1.44 18.36 -18.13
N LYS A 44 2.48 18.30 -18.96
CA LYS A 44 3.31 19.45 -19.32
C LYS A 44 2.53 20.45 -20.17
N GLU A 45 1.82 19.96 -21.19
CA GLU A 45 1.00 20.79 -22.08
C GLU A 45 -0.13 21.51 -21.31
N ALA A 46 -0.78 20.81 -20.38
CA ALA A 46 -1.84 21.38 -19.54
C ALA A 46 -1.32 22.26 -18.39
N LYS A 47 0.02 22.42 -18.23
CA LYS A 47 0.68 23.19 -17.16
C LYS A 47 0.19 22.81 -15.76
N VAL A 48 0.03 21.51 -15.54
CA VAL A 48 -0.61 20.95 -14.34
C VAL A 48 0.12 21.36 -13.05
N HIS A 49 1.44 21.43 -13.09
CA HIS A 49 2.26 21.82 -11.93
C HIS A 49 2.09 23.28 -11.50
N GLU A 50 1.73 24.16 -12.42
CA GLU A 50 1.49 25.59 -12.15
C GLU A 50 0.04 25.84 -11.71
N ARG A 51 -0.91 25.06 -12.26
CA ARG A 51 -2.34 25.28 -12.08
C ARG A 51 -2.95 24.52 -10.92
N CYS A 52 -2.33 23.42 -10.50
CA CYS A 52 -2.92 22.50 -9.55
C CYS A 52 -1.95 22.11 -8.44
N VAL A 53 -2.51 21.87 -7.25
CA VAL A 53 -1.74 21.44 -6.09
C VAL A 53 -1.47 19.94 -6.16
N SER A 54 -0.25 19.54 -5.80
CA SER A 54 0.13 18.14 -5.62
C SER A 54 -0.44 17.58 -4.31
N LEU A 55 -1.00 16.38 -4.37
CA LEU A 55 -1.43 15.59 -3.20
C LEU A 55 -0.32 15.53 -2.14
N TRP A 56 0.94 15.34 -2.54
CA TRP A 56 2.05 15.24 -1.60
C TRP A 56 2.30 16.55 -0.85
N THR A 57 2.13 17.68 -1.53
CA THR A 57 2.21 19.00 -0.90
C THR A 57 1.06 19.19 0.08
N PHE A 58 -0.15 18.75 -0.27
CA PHE A 58 -1.28 18.79 0.64
C PHE A 58 -1.07 17.90 1.87
N LEU A 59 -0.66 16.64 1.68
CA LEU A 59 -0.43 15.69 2.77
C LEU A 59 0.63 16.21 3.74
N LYS A 60 1.78 16.69 3.25
CA LYS A 60 2.83 17.22 4.14
C LYS A 60 2.38 18.41 4.99
N ASN A 61 1.41 19.18 4.51
CA ASN A 61 0.90 20.36 5.20
C ASN A 61 -0.30 20.08 6.10
N CYS A 62 -0.95 18.91 5.99
CA CYS A 62 -2.11 18.59 6.80
C CYS A 62 -1.72 18.21 8.23
N ASP A 63 -2.60 18.51 9.18
CA ASP A 63 -2.33 18.28 10.61
C ASP A 63 -2.15 16.79 10.91
N ALA A 64 -2.90 15.92 10.24
CA ALA A 64 -2.75 14.46 10.38
C ALA A 64 -1.32 13.99 10.07
N TYR A 65 -0.67 14.54 9.03
CA TYR A 65 0.72 14.18 8.71
C TYR A 65 1.70 14.75 9.72
N LYS A 66 1.53 16.00 10.14
CA LYS A 66 2.38 16.65 11.15
C LYS A 66 2.31 15.96 12.51
N LEU A 67 1.14 15.43 12.86
CA LEU A 67 0.90 14.63 14.07
C LEU A 67 1.37 13.17 13.94
N GLY A 68 1.93 12.78 12.79
CA GLY A 68 2.43 11.42 12.57
C GLY A 68 1.35 10.36 12.35
N HIS A 69 0.10 10.75 12.05
CA HIS A 69 -1.00 9.80 11.85
C HIS A 69 -0.83 8.93 10.60
N PHE A 70 0.12 9.23 9.73
CA PHE A 70 0.48 8.43 8.55
C PHE A 70 1.74 7.58 8.73
N THR A 71 2.42 7.75 9.86
CA THR A 71 3.67 7.06 10.16
C THR A 71 3.39 5.84 11.02
N ASN A 72 4.13 4.77 10.77
CA ASN A 72 4.08 3.54 11.51
C ASN A 72 5.04 3.62 12.73
N PRO A 73 4.53 3.53 13.97
CA PRO A 73 5.38 3.59 15.17
C PRO A 73 6.31 2.37 15.31
N PHE A 74 5.99 1.25 14.65
CA PHE A 74 6.80 0.02 14.69
C PHE A 74 7.86 -0.03 13.58
N TYR A 75 8.03 1.06 12.82
CA TYR A 75 8.98 1.10 11.71
C TYR A 75 10.41 0.96 12.20
N ASN A 76 11.11 -0.06 11.71
CA ASN A 76 12.53 -0.28 11.99
C ASN A 76 13.39 0.26 10.84
N LYS A 77 13.98 1.44 11.05
CA LYS A 77 14.88 2.10 10.09
C LYS A 77 16.18 1.34 9.80
N GLN A 78 16.59 0.43 10.68
CA GLN A 78 17.84 -0.33 10.57
C GLN A 78 17.68 -1.61 9.75
N ARG A 79 16.49 -1.86 9.19
CA ARG A 79 16.20 -3.06 8.41
C ARG A 79 16.55 -2.83 6.94
N ASP A 80 17.70 -3.35 6.50
CA ASP A 80 18.14 -3.35 5.09
C ASP A 80 17.91 -4.69 4.38
N GLU A 81 17.10 -5.57 4.97
CA GLU A 81 16.83 -6.90 4.42
C GLU A 81 15.83 -6.88 3.26
N VAL A 82 16.10 -7.68 2.23
CA VAL A 82 15.15 -7.94 1.14
C VAL A 82 13.91 -8.65 1.68
N ILE A 83 12.73 -8.11 1.36
CA ILE A 83 11.44 -8.67 1.80
C ILE A 83 11.00 -9.75 0.82
N PHE A 84 10.88 -10.99 1.30
CA PHE A 84 10.27 -12.09 0.57
C PHE A 84 8.82 -12.26 1.00
N VAL A 85 7.89 -11.87 0.12
CA VAL A 85 6.45 -11.94 0.40
C VAL A 85 5.88 -13.32 0.11
N ALA A 86 5.04 -13.81 1.02
CA ALA A 86 4.22 -14.99 0.77
C ALA A 86 3.13 -14.62 -0.25
N TRP A 87 3.05 -15.38 -1.34
CA TRP A 87 2.14 -15.15 -2.46
C TRP A 87 1.00 -16.18 -2.53
N ASP A 88 0.94 -17.09 -1.56
CA ASP A 88 -0.12 -18.08 -1.44
C ASP A 88 -1.46 -17.44 -1.01
N ASN A 89 -2.54 -18.05 -1.48
CA ASN A 89 -3.90 -17.54 -1.28
C ASN A 89 -4.36 -17.56 0.19
N THR A 90 -3.65 -18.26 1.05
CA THR A 90 -3.89 -18.34 2.52
C THR A 90 -3.46 -17.06 3.24
N HIS A 91 -2.46 -16.34 2.72
CA HIS A 91 -1.93 -15.11 3.33
C HIS A 91 -2.52 -13.83 2.71
N VAL A 92 -3.24 -13.96 1.59
CA VAL A 92 -3.95 -12.85 0.94
C VAL A 92 -5.33 -12.69 1.58
N THR A 93 -5.62 -11.50 2.11
CA THR A 93 -6.95 -11.18 2.66
C THR A 93 -7.56 -9.97 1.98
N VAL A 94 -8.86 -9.73 2.18
CA VAL A 94 -9.51 -8.53 1.66
C VAL A 94 -9.10 -7.31 2.49
N TRP A 95 -8.77 -6.21 1.83
CA TRP A 95 -8.58 -4.93 2.52
C TRP A 95 -9.94 -4.31 2.87
N ALA A 96 -10.52 -4.73 4.00
CA ALA A 96 -11.85 -4.29 4.43
C ALA A 96 -11.97 -2.76 4.54
N ASP A 97 -10.97 -2.08 5.11
CA ASP A 97 -11.04 -0.62 5.30
C ASP A 97 -11.17 0.15 3.98
N TYR A 98 -10.66 -0.41 2.87
CA TYR A 98 -10.79 0.20 1.55
C TYR A 98 -12.06 -0.26 0.83
N TRP A 99 -12.26 -1.58 0.70
CA TRP A 99 -13.32 -2.12 -0.14
C TRP A 99 -14.72 -2.03 0.49
N LEU A 100 -14.79 -2.01 1.82
CA LEU A 100 -16.05 -1.98 2.55
C LEU A 100 -16.32 -0.59 3.17
N GLN A 101 -15.55 0.44 2.77
CA GLN A 101 -15.67 1.80 3.33
C GLN A 101 -17.07 2.42 3.19
N HIS A 102 -17.88 1.92 2.26
CA HIS A 102 -19.25 2.39 2.00
C HIS A 102 -20.33 1.49 2.64
N CYS A 103 -19.96 0.42 3.35
CA CYS A 103 -20.92 -0.39 4.08
C CYS A 103 -21.47 0.42 5.27
N CYS A 104 -22.77 0.72 5.27
CA CYS A 104 -23.43 1.59 6.25
C CYS A 104 -23.41 1.07 7.71
N SER A 105 -23.00 -0.17 7.96
CA SER A 105 -22.95 -0.74 9.31
C SER A 105 -21.50 -0.94 9.77
N SER A 106 -21.08 -0.12 10.74
CA SER A 106 -19.82 -0.31 11.46
C SER A 106 -19.74 -1.68 12.16
N ALA A 107 -20.88 -2.24 12.56
CA ALA A 107 -20.96 -3.58 13.15
C ALA A 107 -20.64 -4.67 12.12
N GLN A 108 -21.13 -4.56 10.89
CA GLN A 108 -20.80 -5.51 9.82
C GLN A 108 -19.32 -5.46 9.45
N LEU A 109 -18.71 -4.26 9.46
CA LEU A 109 -17.28 -4.10 9.22
C LEU A 109 -16.42 -4.82 10.27
N GLN A 110 -16.78 -4.72 11.55
CA GLN A 110 -16.06 -5.43 12.60
C GLN A 110 -16.24 -6.94 12.50
N LEU A 111 -17.46 -7.41 12.25
CA LEU A 111 -17.71 -8.85 12.03
C LEU A 111 -16.89 -9.42 10.86
N VAL A 112 -16.70 -8.65 9.79
CA VAL A 112 -15.85 -9.07 8.66
C VAL A 112 -14.39 -9.10 9.07
N LYS A 113 -13.90 -8.09 9.82
CA LYS A 113 -12.52 -8.05 10.34
C LYS A 113 -12.22 -9.19 11.31
N ASP A 114 -13.16 -9.50 12.21
CA ASP A 114 -13.03 -10.59 13.19
C ASP A 114 -12.98 -11.97 12.53
N ARG A 115 -13.59 -12.12 11.35
CA ARG A 115 -13.53 -13.34 10.53
C ARG A 115 -12.29 -13.44 9.65
N MET A 116 -11.49 -12.37 9.52
CA MET A 116 -10.27 -12.44 8.73
C MET A 116 -9.21 -13.26 9.46
N PRO A 117 -8.47 -14.14 8.74
CA PRO A 117 -7.39 -14.86 9.37
C PRO A 117 -6.36 -13.87 9.93
N PRO A 118 -5.88 -14.08 11.17
CA PRO A 118 -4.81 -13.26 11.72
C PRO A 118 -3.63 -13.32 10.77
N CYS A 119 -2.91 -12.21 10.60
CA CYS A 119 -1.72 -12.21 9.77
C CYS A 119 -0.66 -13.03 10.51
N THR A 120 -0.57 -14.32 10.19
CA THR A 120 0.57 -15.15 10.57
C THR A 120 1.77 -14.55 9.87
N VAL A 121 2.59 -13.81 10.64
CA VAL A 121 3.93 -13.43 10.19
C VAL A 121 4.61 -14.73 9.80
N SER A 122 4.87 -14.92 8.51
CA SER A 122 5.64 -16.08 8.06
C SER A 122 7.03 -15.92 8.65
N LYS A 123 7.27 -16.56 9.80
CA LYS A 123 8.60 -16.64 10.42
C LYS A 123 9.55 -17.55 9.62
N ASN A 124 9.06 -18.21 8.57
CA ASN A 124 9.81 -19.22 7.84
C ASN A 124 9.79 -18.93 6.34
N GLN A 125 10.81 -18.22 5.87
CA GLN A 125 11.37 -18.40 4.52
C GLN A 125 12.78 -17.77 4.49
N LEU A 126 13.73 -18.39 5.20
CA LEU A 126 15.04 -18.56 4.57
C LEU A 126 14.77 -19.45 3.35
N PRO A 127 15.20 -19.10 2.13
CA PRO A 127 15.17 -20.05 1.04
C PRO A 127 16.21 -21.12 1.35
N THR A 128 15.75 -22.29 1.83
CA THR A 128 16.43 -23.52 1.43
C THR A 128 16.39 -23.53 -0.09
N HIS A 129 17.58 -23.64 -0.69
CA HIS A 129 17.86 -23.66 -2.12
C HIS A 129 16.64 -24.01 -3.00
N PRO A 130 16.27 -23.17 -4.00
CA PRO A 130 15.27 -23.56 -4.96
C PRO A 130 15.89 -24.53 -5.97
N SER A 131 15.90 -25.82 -5.64
CA SER A 131 16.10 -26.89 -6.63
C SER A 131 14.96 -26.99 -7.65
N ASN A 132 13.93 -26.14 -7.55
CA ASN A 132 12.73 -26.17 -8.40
C ASN A 132 12.23 -24.77 -8.80
N ALA A 133 13.12 -23.77 -8.94
CA ALA A 133 12.77 -22.57 -9.69
C ALA A 133 12.79 -22.91 -11.19
N ARG A 134 11.62 -23.28 -11.71
CA ARG A 134 11.36 -23.40 -13.15
C ARG A 134 11.70 -22.07 -13.79
N VAL A 135 12.81 -22.01 -14.53
CA VAL A 135 13.25 -20.85 -15.30
C VAL A 135 12.17 -20.56 -16.35
N ILE A 136 11.34 -19.55 -16.10
CA ILE A 136 10.45 -18.99 -17.12
C ILE A 136 11.17 -17.76 -17.68
N GLY A 137 11.62 -17.86 -18.94
CA GLY A 137 11.97 -16.70 -19.75
C GLY A 137 13.46 -16.47 -20.02
N ARG A 138 14.21 -17.47 -20.51
CA ARG A 138 15.28 -17.19 -21.48
C ARG A 138 14.61 -17.05 -22.85
N ILE A 139 14.49 -15.83 -23.35
CA ILE A 139 14.33 -15.61 -24.80
C ILE A 139 15.76 -15.44 -25.30
N GLY A 140 16.23 -16.46 -26.03
CA GLY A 140 17.54 -16.47 -26.65
C GLY A 140 17.56 -15.68 -27.96
N HIS A 141 18.78 -15.24 -28.28
CA HIS A 141 19.42 -15.09 -29.59
C HIS A 141 18.72 -14.33 -30.71
#